data_AF-A0A4Q9GPK8-F1
#
_entry.id   AF-A0A4Q9GPK8-F1
#
_cell.length_a   1.000
_cell.length_b   1.000
_cell.length_c   1.000
_cell.angle_alpha   90.00
_cell.angle_beta   90.00
_cell.angle_gamma   90.00
#
_symmetry.space_group_name_H-M   'P 1'
#
loop_
_entity.id
_entity.type
_entity.pdbx_description
1 polymer ?
#
loop_
_entity_poly.entity_id
_entity_poly.type
_entity_poly.pdbx_seq_one_letter_code
_entity_poly.pdbx_strand_id
1 'polypeptide(L)' 'MTTEFDQEEVVRQVTDRLREKDPSASPAEVERIVKEEVTELSTKPVTDYVSVLSERAAKKRLKADSK' A
#
# COMPACT_ATOMS: atom_id res chain seq x y z
N MET A 1 8.10 23.03 -0.19
CA MET A 1 6.71 22.86 -0.65
C MET A 1 6.31 21.45 -0.26
N THR A 2 5.43 21.30 0.72
CA THR A 2 4.89 19.99 1.09
C THR A 2 3.89 19.63 0.00
N THR A 3 4.23 18.69 -0.88
CA THR A 3 3.26 18.11 -1.81
C THR A 3 2.07 17.65 -0.97
N GLU A 4 0.89 18.20 -1.22
CA GLU A 4 -0.36 17.76 -0.58
C GLU A 4 -0.56 16.30 -0.97
N PHE A 5 -0.12 15.40 -0.08
CA PHE A 5 -0.19 13.96 -0.25
C PHE A 5 -1.61 13.52 0.09
N ASP A 6 -2.39 13.20 -0.94
CA ASP A 6 -3.73 12.65 -0.76
C ASP A 6 -3.64 11.15 -0.42
N GLN A 7 -3.80 10.85 0.86
CA GLN A 7 -3.74 9.48 1.38
C GLN A 7 -4.78 8.57 0.74
N GLU A 8 -5.98 9.08 0.45
CA GLU A 8 -7.07 8.28 -0.11
C GLU A 8 -6.81 7.95 -1.58
N GLU A 9 -6.27 8.90 -2.35
CA GLU A 9 -5.87 8.66 -3.73
C GLU A 9 -4.76 7.60 -3.82
N VAL A 10 -3.76 7.67 -2.93
CA VAL A 10 -2.65 6.72 -2.88
C VAL A 10 -3.14 5.33 -2.51
N VAL A 11 -4.04 5.22 -1.52
CA VAL A 11 -4.64 3.93 -1.14
C VAL A 11 -5.38 3.31 -2.34
N ARG A 12 -6.17 4.10 -3.08
CA ARG A 12 -6.86 3.60 -4.29
C ARG A 12 -5.88 3.11 -5.35
N GLN A 13 -4.90 3.94 -5.74
CA GLN A 13 -3.95 3.58 -6.79
C GLN A 13 -3.13 2.33 -6.45
N VAL A 14 -2.69 2.20 -5.20
CA VAL A 14 -1.90 1.05 -4.75
C VAL A 14 -2.77 -0.21 -4.67
N THR A 15 -4.01 -0.09 -4.21
CA THR A 15 -4.98 -1.19 -4.16
C THR A 15 -5.28 -1.72 -5.56
N ASP A 16 -5.56 -0.84 -6.54
CA ASP A 16 -5.84 -1.27 -7.91
C ASP A 16 -4.63 -1.98 -8.54
N ARG A 17 -3.41 -1.43 -8.39
CA ARG A 17 -2.19 -2.10 -8.91
C ARG A 17 -1.92 -3.45 -8.25
N LEU A 18 -2.18 -3.58 -6.95
CA LEU A 18 -2.01 -4.85 -6.24
C LEU A 18 -3.04 -5.89 -6.70
N ARG A 19 -4.28 -5.48 -6.95
CA ARG A 19 -5.32 -6.38 -7.48
C ARG A 19 -5.05 -6.83 -8.91
N GLU A 20 -4.46 -5.98 -9.74
CA GLU A 20 -4.02 -6.37 -11.09
C GLU A 20 -2.88 -7.41 -11.05
N LYS A 21 -1.97 -7.29 -10.08
CA LYS A 21 -0.82 -8.20 -9.94
C LYS A 21 -1.12 -9.46 -9.13
N ASP A 22 -2.09 -9.39 -8.22
CA ASP A 22 -2.48 -10.47 -7.31
C ASP A 22 -4.02 -10.57 -7.23
N PRO A 23 -4.66 -11.19 -8.24
CA PRO A 23 -6.11 -11.36 -8.26
C PRO A 23 -6.61 -12.42 -7.26
N SER A 24 -5.71 -13.12 -6.55
CA SER A 24 -6.06 -14.15 -5.57
C SER A 24 -6.33 -13.59 -4.17
N ALA A 25 -5.91 -12.35 -3.89
CA ALA A 25 -6.14 -11.69 -2.62
C ALA A 25 -7.55 -11.06 -2.54
N SER A 26 -8.16 -11.11 -1.34
CA SER A 26 -9.47 -10.50 -1.10
C SER A 26 -9.39 -8.96 -1.20
N PRO A 27 -10.29 -8.29 -1.95
CA PRO A 27 -10.24 -6.84 -2.14
C PRO A 27 -10.24 -6.06 -0.82
N ALA A 28 -11.06 -6.51 0.15
CA ALA A 28 -11.16 -5.87 1.46
C ALA A 28 -9.89 -6.04 2.30
N GLU A 29 -9.17 -7.15 2.11
CA GLU A 29 -7.92 -7.42 2.82
C GLU A 29 -6.77 -6.61 2.23
N VAL A 30 -6.70 -6.51 0.89
CA VAL A 30 -5.74 -5.66 0.20
C VAL A 30 -5.91 -4.20 0.59
N GLU A 31 -7.14 -3.68 0.56
CA GLU A 31 -7.43 -2.29 0.93
C GLU A 31 -7.03 -1.99 2.38
N ARG A 32 -7.34 -2.90 3.32
CA ARG A 32 -6.97 -2.75 4.73
C ARG A 32 -5.44 -2.69 4.90
N ILE A 33 -4.72 -3.62 4.29
CA ILE A 33 -3.24 -3.66 4.36
C ILE A 33 -2.65 -2.39 3.76
N VAL A 34 -3.13 -1.97 2.58
CA VAL A 34 -2.64 -0.75 1.92
C VAL A 34 -2.91 0.49 2.78
N LYS A 35 -4.07 0.60 3.40
CA LYS A 35 -4.41 1.71 4.30
C LYS A 35 -3.53 1.76 5.54
N GLU A 36 -3.25 0.62 6.17
CA GLU A 36 -2.34 0.52 7.32
C GLU A 36 -0.92 0.98 6.93
N GLU A 37 -0.40 0.48 5.81
CA GLU A 37 0.94 0.83 5.33
C GLU A 37 1.05 2.31 4.90
N VAL A 38 0.05 2.85 4.20
CA VAL A 38 0.01 4.28 3.82
C VAL A 38 -0.06 5.18 5.05
N THR A 39 -0.83 4.80 6.07
CA THR A 39 -0.91 5.55 7.34
C THR A 39 0.42 5.52 8.08
N GLU A 40 1.09 4.37 8.15
CA GLU A 40 2.41 4.27 8.80
C GLU A 40 3.44 5.13 8.06
N LEU A 41 3.42 5.12 6.73
CA LEU A 41 4.39 5.82 5.91
C LEU A 41 4.11 7.32 5.81
N SER A 42 2.87 7.77 5.99
CA SER A 42 2.53 9.20 6.08
C SER A 42 3.11 9.87 7.33
N THR A 43 3.44 9.09 8.37
CA THR A 43 4.15 9.61 9.55
C THR A 43 5.65 9.83 9.32
N LYS A 44 6.21 9.35 8.20
CA LYS A 44 7.63 9.46 7.88
C LYS A 44 7.86 10.65 6.93
N PRO A 45 8.98 11.39 7.05
CA PRO A 45 9.30 12.55 6.21
C PRO A 45 9.62 12.19 4.74
N VAL A 46 9.31 10.97 4.30
CA VAL A 46 9.57 10.41 2.97
C VAL A 46 8.24 10.08 2.29
N THR A 47 7.45 11.12 2.00
CA THR A 47 6.16 11.00 1.30
C THR A 47 6.32 10.49 -0.15
N ASP A 48 7.46 10.76 -0.79
CA ASP A 48 7.75 10.30 -2.17
C ASP A 48 8.00 8.80 -2.31
N TYR A 49 8.29 8.09 -1.21
CA TYR A 49 8.63 6.66 -1.23
C TYR A 49 7.54 5.76 -0.62
N VAL A 50 6.44 6.35 -0.13
CA VAL A 50 5.35 5.60 0.52
C VAL A 50 4.82 4.49 -0.38
N SER A 51 4.49 4.82 -1.62
CA SER A 51 3.95 3.86 -2.59
C SER A 51 4.90 2.67 -2.84
N VAL A 52 6.19 2.93 -3.00
CA VAL A 52 7.21 1.89 -3.26
C VAL A 52 7.46 1.03 -2.01
N LEU A 53 7.51 1.65 -0.83
CA LEU A 53 7.75 0.96 0.43
C LEU A 53 6.53 0.12 0.85
N SER A 54 5.31 0.64 0.68
CA SER A 54 4.06 -0.10 0.89
C SER A 54 3.97 -1.32 -0.04
N GLU A 55 4.23 -1.16 -1.34
CA GLU A 55 4.18 -2.28 -2.29
C GLU A 55 5.16 -3.39 -1.90
N ARG A 56 6.37 -3.02 -1.47
CA ARG A 56 7.40 -3.99 -1.07
C ARG A 56 7.07 -4.70 0.24
N ALA A 57 6.51 -3.97 1.22
CA ALA A 57 6.09 -4.52 2.51
C ALA A 57 4.90 -5.48 2.34
N ALA A 58 3.87 -5.05 1.61
CA ALA A 58 2.68 -5.87 1.30
C ALA A 58 3.07 -7.18 0.60
N LYS A 59 3.93 -7.10 -0.43
CA LYS A 59 4.42 -8.28 -1.15
C LYS A 59 5.21 -9.24 -0.27
N LYS A 60 5.93 -8.73 0.73
CA LYS A 60 6.67 -9.56 1.71
C LYS A 60 5.73 -10.27 2.67
N ARG A 61 4.68 -9.60 3.14
CA ARG A 61 3.65 -10.17 4.02
C ARG A 61 2.84 -11.25 3.30
N LEU A 62 2.35 -10.98 2.09
CA LEU A 62 1.61 -11.96 1.29
C LEU A 62 2.41 -13.24 1.01
N LYS A 63 3.72 -13.13 0.79
CA LYS A 63 4.61 -14.30 0.66
C LYS A 63 4.85 -15.06 1.97
N ALA A 64 4.77 -14.38 3.11
CA ALA A 64 4.98 -15.00 4.41
C ALA A 64 3.72 -15.75 4.89
N ASP A 65 2.53 -15.27 4.54
CA ASP A 65 1.24 -15.91 4.85
C ASP A 65 0.93 -17.14 3.96
N SER A 66 1.70 -17.35 2.88
CA SER A 66 1.51 -18.47 1.95
C SER A 66 2.37 -19.71 2.30
N LYS A 67 2.85 -19.83 3.55
CA LYS A 67 3.70 -20.95 3.99
C LYS A 67 3.13 -21.67 5.22
#